data_AF-A0A1X7NR56-F1
#
_entry.id   AF-A0A1X7NR56-F1
#
_cell.length_a   1.000
_cell.length_b   1.000
_cell.length_c   1.000
_cell.angle_alpha   90.00
_cell.angle_beta   90.00
_cell.angle_gamma   90.00
#
_symmetry.space_group_name_H-M   'P 1'
#
loop_
_entity.id
_entity.type
_entity.pdbx_description
1 polymer ?
#
loop_
_entity_poly.entity_id
_entity_poly.type
_entity_poly.pdbx_seq_one_letter_code
_entity_poly.pdbx_strand_id
1 'polypeptide(L)'
;MTSADPDTPDLWQRAVDRLWEHEDPEHVVDRMRILAARFPGTDGSAHFELGGALDSAGHEEEAAEQYALALAAGLDDERRARLTIQFASTLRNLGRTEEAVVLLESAPPHPAIGPAREFFLALALHSAGRPDDALRTALEALVPTLPRYQRSAAAYAAELTPGAPSSSAQA
;
A
#
# COMPACT_ATOMS: atom_id res chain seq x y z
N MET A 1 23.37 -30.70 -3.01
CA MET A 1 23.50 -29.34 -2.48
C MET A 1 23.76 -28.42 -3.66
N THR A 2 22.68 -27.93 -4.28
CA THR A 2 22.77 -27.02 -5.43
C THR A 2 23.07 -25.64 -4.86
N SER A 3 24.28 -25.16 -5.12
CA SER A 3 24.68 -23.78 -4.90
C SER A 3 23.64 -22.88 -5.56
N ALA A 4 22.98 -22.01 -4.79
CA ALA A 4 22.17 -20.94 -5.34
C ALA A 4 23.07 -20.11 -6.26
N ASP A 5 22.70 -20.01 -7.54
CA ASP A 5 23.43 -19.27 -8.56
C ASP A 5 23.33 -17.77 -8.22
N PRO A 6 24.44 -17.06 -7.99
CA PRO A 6 24.44 -15.66 -7.55
C PRO A 6 23.73 -14.69 -8.53
N ASP A 7 23.41 -15.12 -9.75
CA ASP A 7 22.67 -14.34 -10.76
C ASP A 7 21.13 -14.50 -10.69
N THR A 8 20.62 -15.38 -9.83
CA THR A 8 19.17 -15.72 -9.78
C THR A 8 18.28 -14.54 -9.38
N PRO A 9 18.61 -13.72 -8.35
CA PRO A 9 17.77 -12.58 -7.95
C PRO A 9 17.68 -11.50 -9.05
N ASP A 10 18.78 -11.27 -9.77
CA ASP A 10 18.86 -10.32 -10.88
C ASP A 10 18.05 -10.79 -12.09
N LEU A 11 18.08 -12.09 -12.40
CA LEU A 11 17.28 -12.67 -13.48
C LEU A 11 15.79 -12.70 -13.13
N TRP A 12 15.44 -12.94 -11.88
CA TRP A 12 14.07 -12.84 -11.39
C TRP A 12 13.52 -11.42 -11.60
N GLN A 13 14.23 -10.40 -11.10
CA GLN A 13 13.75 -9.02 -11.20
C GLN A 13 13.58 -8.58 -12.65
N ARG A 14 14.55 -8.90 -13.53
CA ARG A 14 14.43 -8.61 -14.97
C ARG A 14 13.26 -9.34 -15.65
N ALA A 15 12.92 -10.55 -15.18
CA ALA A 15 11.78 -11.29 -15.71
C ALA A 15 10.47 -10.64 -15.29
N VAL A 16 10.35 -10.24 -14.03
CA VAL A 16 9.20 -9.48 -13.50
C VAL A 16 9.04 -8.16 -14.25
N ASP A 17 10.11 -7.37 -14.38
CA ASP A 17 10.09 -6.07 -15.05
C ASP A 17 9.60 -6.21 -16.49
N ARG A 18 10.07 -7.23 -17.23
CA ARG A 18 9.61 -7.50 -18.59
C ARG A 18 8.12 -7.86 -18.65
N LEU A 19 7.59 -8.59 -17.66
CA LEU A 19 6.16 -8.90 -17.63
C LEU A 19 5.35 -7.60 -17.48
N TRP A 20 5.79 -6.68 -16.64
CA TRP A 20 5.14 -5.38 -16.45
C TRP A 20 5.21 -4.44 -17.66
N GLU A 21 6.02 -4.74 -18.69
CA GLU A 21 6.02 -4.02 -19.97
C GLU A 21 4.83 -4.41 -20.87
N HIS A 22 4.12 -5.50 -20.57
CA HIS A 22 2.97 -5.95 -21.36
C HIS A 22 1.68 -5.20 -20.97
N GLU A 23 0.89 -4.81 -21.97
CA GLU A 23 -0.37 -4.06 -21.77
C GLU A 23 -1.55 -4.95 -21.36
N ASP A 24 -1.53 -6.25 -21.66
CA ASP A 24 -2.63 -7.19 -21.38
C ASP A 24 -2.52 -7.72 -19.93
N PRO A 25 -3.40 -7.29 -19.00
CA PRO A 25 -3.29 -7.66 -17.60
C PRO A 25 -3.47 -9.16 -17.34
N GLU A 26 -4.34 -9.83 -18.10
CA GLU A 26 -4.57 -11.28 -17.97
C GLU A 26 -3.33 -12.06 -18.41
N HIS A 27 -2.68 -11.60 -19.49
CA HIS A 27 -1.39 -12.17 -19.89
C HIS A 27 -0.35 -12.02 -18.78
N VAL A 28 -0.26 -10.85 -18.15
CA VAL A 28 0.67 -10.63 -17.04
C VAL A 28 0.38 -11.58 -15.89
N VAL A 29 -0.89 -11.74 -15.48
CA VAL A 29 -1.30 -12.68 -14.43
C VAL A 29 -0.87 -14.11 -14.74
N ASP A 30 -1.19 -14.63 -15.93
CA ASP A 30 -0.86 -15.99 -16.33
C ASP A 30 0.64 -16.24 -16.31
N ARG A 31 1.42 -15.29 -16.82
CA ARG A 31 2.88 -15.38 -16.83
C ARG A 31 3.47 -15.25 -15.43
N MET A 32 2.92 -14.37 -14.58
CA MET A 32 3.36 -14.18 -13.21
C MET A 32 3.08 -15.42 -12.35
N ARG A 33 1.92 -16.08 -12.53
CA ARG A 33 1.60 -17.36 -11.88
C ARG A 33 2.65 -18.43 -12.19
N ILE A 34 3.03 -18.58 -13.46
CA ILE A 34 4.07 -19.53 -13.88
C ILE A 34 5.42 -19.17 -13.27
N LEU A 35 5.78 -17.89 -13.28
CA LEU A 35 7.06 -17.41 -12.77
C LEU A 35 7.18 -17.64 -11.26
N ALA A 36 6.16 -17.22 -10.49
CA ALA A 36 6.07 -17.42 -9.06
C ALA A 36 6.07 -18.91 -8.67
N ALA A 37 5.41 -19.78 -9.43
CA ALA A 37 5.43 -21.22 -9.17
C ALA A 37 6.80 -21.87 -9.42
N ARG A 38 7.57 -21.38 -10.39
CA ARG A 38 8.93 -21.87 -10.67
C ARG A 38 9.97 -21.35 -9.70
N PHE A 39 9.80 -20.12 -9.23
CA PHE A 39 10.74 -19.43 -8.36
C PHE A 39 9.98 -18.78 -7.19
N PRO A 40 9.43 -19.60 -6.26
CA PRO A 40 8.58 -19.08 -5.18
C PRO A 40 9.34 -18.19 -4.19
N GLY A 41 10.66 -18.39 -4.06
CA GLY A 41 11.45 -17.75 -3.02
C GLY A 41 10.99 -18.13 -1.60
N THR A 42 11.50 -17.42 -0.61
CA THR A 42 11.07 -17.53 0.80
C THR A 42 10.79 -16.17 1.43
N ASP A 43 11.10 -15.08 0.74
CA ASP A 43 11.03 -13.69 1.20
C ASP A 43 9.66 -13.04 0.90
N GLY A 44 8.77 -13.75 0.20
CA GLY A 44 7.45 -13.24 -0.19
C GLY A 44 7.44 -12.44 -1.49
N SER A 45 8.58 -12.25 -2.16
CA SER A 45 8.67 -11.44 -3.38
C SER A 45 7.78 -12.00 -4.51
N ALA A 46 7.72 -13.33 -4.67
CA ALA A 46 6.87 -13.96 -5.68
C ALA A 46 5.37 -13.73 -5.42
N HIS A 47 4.95 -13.82 -4.17
CA HIS A 47 3.57 -13.54 -3.76
C HIS A 47 3.23 -12.05 -3.93
N PHE A 48 4.18 -11.15 -3.64
CA PHE A 48 3.98 -9.71 -3.83
C PHE A 48 3.73 -9.34 -5.29
N GLU A 49 4.57 -9.83 -6.21
CA GLU A 49 4.43 -9.53 -7.65
C GLU A 49 3.17 -10.18 -8.24
N LEU A 50 2.83 -11.41 -7.83
CA LEU A 50 1.58 -12.04 -8.26
C LEU A 50 0.34 -11.31 -7.72
N GLY A 51 0.37 -10.87 -6.46
CA GLY A 51 -0.68 -10.03 -5.90
C GLY A 51 -0.86 -8.73 -6.70
N GLY A 52 0.25 -8.06 -7.05
CA GLY A 52 0.24 -6.88 -7.91
C GLY A 52 -0.41 -7.12 -9.27
N ALA A 53 -0.03 -8.21 -9.94
CA ALA A 53 -0.58 -8.58 -11.24
C ALA A 53 -2.10 -8.86 -11.16
N LEU A 54 -2.53 -9.60 -10.14
CA LEU A 54 -3.95 -9.92 -9.91
C LEU A 54 -4.78 -8.66 -9.63
N ASP A 55 -4.27 -7.78 -8.76
CA ASP A 55 -4.92 -6.50 -8.41
C ASP A 55 -5.08 -5.61 -9.66
N SER A 56 -4.03 -5.53 -10.47
CA SER A 56 -4.03 -4.75 -11.72
C SER A 56 -5.00 -5.30 -12.78
N ALA A 57 -5.27 -6.61 -12.76
CA ALA A 57 -6.24 -7.27 -13.62
C ALA A 57 -7.67 -7.26 -13.04
N GLY A 58 -7.86 -6.76 -11.82
CA GLY A 58 -9.16 -6.70 -11.14
C GLY A 58 -9.57 -7.97 -10.38
N HIS A 59 -8.64 -8.92 -10.19
CA HIS A 59 -8.84 -10.14 -9.39
C HIS A 59 -8.55 -9.88 -7.90
N GLU A 60 -9.29 -8.95 -7.30
CA GLU A 60 -8.99 -8.38 -5.98
C GLU A 60 -9.00 -9.42 -4.83
N GLU A 61 -9.90 -10.41 -4.86
CA GLU A 61 -9.94 -11.47 -3.83
C GLU A 61 -8.67 -12.33 -3.85
N GLU A 62 -8.25 -12.78 -5.05
CA GLU A 62 -7.01 -13.55 -5.20
C GLU A 62 -5.78 -12.69 -4.86
N ALA A 63 -5.79 -11.41 -5.25
CA ALA A 63 -4.71 -10.48 -4.91
C ALA A 63 -4.54 -10.34 -3.39
N ALA A 64 -5.64 -10.21 -2.65
CA ALA A 64 -5.63 -10.11 -1.20
C ALA A 64 -5.01 -11.34 -0.52
N GLU A 65 -5.29 -12.55 -1.04
CA GLU A 65 -4.66 -13.78 -0.55
C GLU A 65 -3.14 -13.76 -0.79
N GLN A 66 -2.69 -13.37 -1.98
CA GLN A 66 -1.26 -13.30 -2.30
C GLN A 66 -0.54 -12.24 -1.47
N TYR A 67 -1.12 -11.06 -1.27
CA TYR A 67 -0.53 -10.04 -0.42
C TYR A 67 -0.41 -10.48 1.05
N ALA A 68 -1.40 -11.21 1.58
CA ALA A 68 -1.32 -11.77 2.93
C ALA A 68 -0.16 -12.77 3.07
N LEU A 69 0.02 -13.65 2.06
CA LEU A 69 1.14 -14.59 2.02
C LEU A 69 2.50 -13.88 1.95
N ALA A 70 2.61 -12.85 1.10
CA ALA A 70 3.83 -12.05 0.98
C ALA A 70 4.19 -11.31 2.28
N LEU A 71 3.20 -10.72 2.96
CA LEU A 71 3.41 -10.03 4.23
C LEU A 71 3.90 -10.98 5.33
N ALA A 72 3.35 -12.21 5.36
CA ALA A 72 3.73 -13.25 6.32
C ALA A 72 5.13 -13.84 6.05
N ALA A 73 5.56 -13.88 4.79
CA ALA A 73 6.87 -14.43 4.38
C ALA A 73 8.06 -13.53 4.71
N GLY A 74 7.83 -12.26 5.05
CA GLY A 74 8.87 -11.38 5.59
C GLY A 74 9.66 -10.60 4.53
N LEU A 75 8.95 -9.88 3.65
CA LEU A 75 9.54 -8.93 2.72
C LEU A 75 10.49 -7.94 3.41
N ASP A 76 11.49 -7.48 2.65
CA ASP A 76 12.31 -6.32 3.01
C ASP A 76 11.43 -5.06 3.23
N ASP A 77 11.95 -4.10 3.98
CA ASP A 77 11.18 -2.94 4.45
C ASP A 77 10.60 -2.10 3.30
N GLU A 78 11.33 -1.99 2.19
CA GLU A 78 10.89 -1.21 1.04
C GLU A 78 9.72 -1.89 0.31
N ARG A 79 9.84 -3.18 0.02
CA ARG A 79 8.76 -3.99 -0.57
C ARG A 79 7.56 -4.07 0.35
N ARG A 80 7.78 -4.25 1.67
CA ARG A 80 6.71 -4.26 2.68
C ARG A 80 5.93 -2.93 2.67
N ALA A 81 6.62 -1.80 2.57
CA ALA A 81 5.97 -0.50 2.50
C ALA A 81 5.09 -0.37 1.25
N ARG A 82 5.60 -0.78 0.08
CA ARG A 82 4.80 -0.80 -1.16
C ARG A 82 3.62 -1.76 -1.08
N LEU A 83 3.83 -2.98 -0.59
CA LEU A 83 2.79 -3.98 -0.41
C LEU A 83 1.68 -3.47 0.49
N THR A 84 2.01 -2.81 1.60
CA THR A 84 1.01 -2.27 2.55
C THR A 84 0.04 -1.33 1.83
N ILE A 85 0.57 -0.45 0.96
CA ILE A 85 -0.26 0.48 0.19
C ILE A 85 -1.20 -0.26 -0.76
N GLN A 86 -0.66 -1.16 -1.57
CA GLN A 86 -1.44 -1.90 -2.56
C GLN A 86 -2.50 -2.76 -1.87
N PHE A 87 -2.09 -3.55 -0.88
CA PHE A 87 -2.99 -4.44 -0.15
C PHE A 87 -4.09 -3.68 0.58
N ALA A 88 -3.79 -2.55 1.23
CA ALA A 88 -4.83 -1.74 1.86
C ALA A 88 -5.82 -1.15 0.85
N SER A 89 -5.36 -0.78 -0.35
CA SER A 89 -6.27 -0.36 -1.43
C SER A 89 -7.17 -1.50 -1.89
N THR A 90 -6.62 -2.70 -2.10
CA THR A 90 -7.40 -3.92 -2.44
C THR A 90 -8.43 -4.24 -1.36
N LEU A 91 -8.02 -4.23 -0.08
CA LEU A 91 -8.94 -4.46 1.07
C LEU A 91 -10.08 -3.44 1.10
N ARG A 92 -9.78 -2.15 0.86
CA ARG A 92 -10.80 -1.09 0.80
C ARG A 92 -11.78 -1.34 -0.34
N ASN A 93 -11.31 -1.71 -1.53
CA ASN A 93 -12.17 -1.99 -2.69
C ASN A 93 -13.09 -3.20 -2.45
N LEU A 94 -12.58 -4.22 -1.76
CA LEU A 94 -13.36 -5.38 -1.29
C LEU A 94 -14.35 -5.05 -0.14
N GLY A 95 -14.43 -3.80 0.31
CA GLY A 95 -15.27 -3.39 1.44
C GLY A 95 -14.74 -3.80 2.82
N ARG A 96 -13.53 -4.36 2.90
CA ARG A 96 -12.83 -4.72 4.14
C ARG A 96 -12.11 -3.49 4.72
N THR A 97 -12.84 -2.41 4.90
CA THR A 97 -12.30 -1.08 5.22
C THR A 97 -11.53 -1.06 6.53
N GLU A 98 -11.99 -1.80 7.55
CA GLU A 98 -11.38 -1.71 8.87
C GLU A 98 -10.04 -2.45 8.91
N GLU A 99 -9.93 -3.53 8.12
CA GLU A 99 -8.66 -4.22 7.92
C GLU A 99 -7.66 -3.34 7.18
N ALA A 100 -8.11 -2.58 6.16
CA ALA A 100 -7.28 -1.62 5.46
C ALA A 100 -6.76 -0.52 6.41
N VAL A 101 -7.62 0.01 7.28
CA VAL A 101 -7.25 1.02 8.30
C VAL A 101 -6.20 0.45 9.24
N VAL A 102 -6.44 -0.72 9.85
CA VAL A 102 -5.50 -1.35 10.79
C VAL A 102 -4.15 -1.61 10.12
N LEU A 103 -4.15 -2.12 8.89
CA LEU A 103 -2.93 -2.38 8.13
C LEU A 103 -2.10 -1.10 7.96
N LEU A 104 -2.73 0.00 7.54
CA LEU A 104 -2.06 1.28 7.30
C LEU A 104 -1.61 1.97 8.60
N GLU A 105 -2.41 1.91 9.67
CA GLU A 105 -2.04 2.47 10.99
C GLU A 105 -0.86 1.72 11.62
N SER A 106 -0.76 0.40 11.38
CA SER A 106 0.34 -0.43 11.90
C SER A 106 1.66 -0.31 11.13
N ALA A 107 1.61 0.20 9.90
CA ALA A 107 2.77 0.27 9.02
C ALA A 107 3.67 1.47 9.37
N PRO A 108 5.00 1.27 9.53
CA PRO A 108 5.92 2.38 9.78
C PRO A 108 6.01 3.31 8.54
N PRO A 109 6.33 4.60 8.73
CA PRO A 109 6.61 5.48 7.61
C PRO A 109 7.88 5.01 6.89
N HIS A 110 7.90 5.10 5.55
CA HIS A 110 9.04 4.67 4.76
C HIS A 110 9.33 5.63 3.59
N PRO A 111 10.59 6.04 3.35
CA PRO A 111 10.92 7.05 2.34
C PRO A 111 10.51 6.64 0.92
N ALA A 112 10.52 5.35 0.60
CA ALA A 112 10.12 4.86 -0.73
C ALA A 112 8.65 5.09 -1.09
N ILE A 113 7.79 5.34 -0.10
CA ILE A 113 6.36 5.63 -0.33
C ILE A 113 5.96 7.05 0.11
N GLY A 114 6.87 7.80 0.75
CA GLY A 114 6.59 9.17 1.21
C GLY A 114 5.26 9.27 1.97
N PRO A 115 4.41 10.28 1.68
CA PRO A 115 3.12 10.46 2.36
C PRO A 115 2.00 9.56 1.80
N ALA A 116 2.31 8.56 0.96
CA ALA A 116 1.29 7.69 0.39
C ALA A 116 0.52 6.92 1.47
N ARG A 117 1.18 6.52 2.56
CA ARG A 117 0.52 5.84 3.69
C ARG A 117 -0.64 6.66 4.22
N GLU A 118 -0.42 7.94 4.50
CA GLU A 118 -1.43 8.85 5.02
C GLU A 118 -2.55 9.11 4.01
N PHE A 119 -2.19 9.23 2.72
CA PHE A 119 -3.17 9.37 1.64
C PHE A 119 -4.12 8.16 1.58
N PHE A 120 -3.58 6.95 1.54
CA PHE A 120 -4.40 5.72 1.50
C PHE A 120 -5.13 5.49 2.82
N LEU A 121 -4.56 5.90 3.96
CA LEU A 121 -5.23 5.83 5.27
C LEU A 121 -6.44 6.76 5.32
N ALA A 122 -6.31 7.99 4.82
CA ALA A 122 -7.45 8.90 4.72
C ALA A 122 -8.58 8.32 3.85
N LEU A 123 -8.25 7.68 2.72
CA LEU A 123 -9.26 7.00 1.89
C LEU A 123 -9.93 5.84 2.63
N ALA A 124 -9.15 4.99 3.32
CA ALA A 124 -9.68 3.87 4.08
C ALA A 124 -10.59 4.34 5.24
N LEU A 125 -10.16 5.35 6.00
CA LEU A 125 -10.94 5.99 7.06
C LEU A 125 -12.25 6.59 6.54
N HIS A 126 -12.23 7.24 5.39
CA HIS A 126 -13.44 7.76 4.79
C HIS A 126 -14.42 6.63 4.40
N SER A 127 -13.93 5.58 3.74
CA SER A 127 -14.73 4.39 3.43
C SER A 127 -15.27 3.67 4.67
N ALA A 128 -14.54 3.73 5.79
CA ALA A 128 -14.94 3.22 7.11
C ALA A 128 -16.00 4.09 7.82
N GLY A 129 -16.42 5.22 7.22
CA GLY A 129 -17.37 6.13 7.85
C GLY A 129 -16.75 7.01 8.95
N ARG A 130 -15.44 7.23 8.92
CA ARG A 130 -14.67 8.11 9.83
C ARG A 130 -14.15 9.36 9.09
N PRO A 131 -15.03 10.23 8.56
CA PRO A 131 -14.64 11.33 7.68
C PRO A 131 -13.77 12.40 8.35
N ASP A 132 -13.98 12.68 9.63
CA ASP A 132 -13.17 13.66 10.37
C ASP A 132 -11.73 13.17 10.56
N ASP A 133 -11.56 11.89 10.90
CA ASP A 133 -10.25 11.23 10.99
C ASP A 133 -9.56 11.19 9.62
N ALA A 134 -10.31 10.93 8.56
CA ALA A 134 -9.80 10.93 7.19
C ALA A 134 -9.27 12.30 6.78
N LEU A 135 -10.07 13.36 6.97
CA LEU A 135 -9.68 14.72 6.61
C LEU A 135 -8.49 15.20 7.46
N ARG A 136 -8.49 14.89 8.76
CA ARG A 136 -7.37 15.19 9.67
C ARG A 136 -6.08 14.55 9.17
N THR A 137 -6.11 13.25 8.87
CA THR A 137 -4.96 12.50 8.35
C THR A 137 -4.41 13.13 7.06
N ALA A 138 -5.29 13.48 6.13
CA ALA A 138 -4.90 14.12 4.87
C ALA A 138 -4.28 15.52 5.09
N LEU A 139 -4.85 16.33 5.99
CA LEU A 139 -4.33 17.65 6.30
C LEU A 139 -2.95 17.57 6.99
N GLU A 140 -2.79 16.68 7.97
CA GLU A 140 -1.53 16.46 8.67
C GLU A 140 -0.41 16.03 7.70
N ALA A 141 -0.74 15.20 6.70
CA ALA A 141 0.20 14.82 5.64
C ALA A 141 0.53 15.97 4.67
N LEU A 142 -0.44 16.87 4.41
CA LEU A 142 -0.26 18.00 3.51
C LEU A 142 0.58 19.12 4.14
N VAL A 143 0.40 19.38 5.44
CA VAL A 143 1.01 20.51 6.18
C VAL A 143 2.51 20.68 5.91
N PRO A 144 3.37 19.64 5.96
CA PRO A 144 4.81 19.78 5.72
C PRO A 144 5.18 20.17 4.29
N THR A 145 4.27 19.96 3.32
CA THR A 145 4.52 20.24 1.90
C THR A 145 4.09 21.64 1.48
N LEU A 146 3.30 22.32 2.31
CA LEU A 146 2.81 23.66 2.01
C LEU A 146 3.95 24.69 2.10
N PRO A 147 4.10 25.61 1.12
CA PRO A 147 5.05 26.70 1.21
C PRO A 147 4.59 27.81 2.19
N ARG A 148 3.29 27.92 2.45
CA ARG A 148 2.63 28.89 3.35
C ARG A 148 1.40 28.27 4.01
N TYR A 149 0.84 28.92 5.03
CA TYR A 149 -0.39 28.50 5.74
C TYR A 149 -0.27 27.22 6.57
N GLN A 150 0.95 26.75 6.87
CA GLN A 150 1.19 25.55 7.67
C GLN A 150 0.50 25.63 9.04
N ARG A 151 0.59 26.79 9.70
CA ARG A 151 -0.06 27.04 11.00
C ARG A 151 -1.58 26.91 10.92
N SER A 152 -2.21 27.50 9.91
CA SER A 152 -3.66 27.45 9.75
C SER A 152 -4.12 26.03 9.40
N ALA A 153 -3.43 25.35 8.48
CA ALA A 153 -3.74 23.97 8.13
C ALA A 153 -3.58 23.02 9.32
N ALA A 154 -2.54 23.19 10.15
CA ALA A 154 -2.37 22.42 11.39
C ALA A 154 -3.49 22.70 12.41
N ALA A 155 -3.95 23.95 12.51
CA ALA A 155 -5.08 24.29 13.38
C ALA A 155 -6.37 23.61 12.92
N TYR A 156 -6.69 23.64 11.62
CA TYR A 156 -7.87 22.94 11.09
C TYR A 156 -7.80 21.43 11.28
N ALA A 157 -6.63 20.81 11.13
CA ALA A 157 -6.46 19.39 11.45
C ALA A 157 -6.75 19.09 12.93
N ALA A 158 -6.29 19.95 13.85
CA ALA A 158 -6.53 19.79 15.28
C ALA A 158 -8.01 19.90 15.66
N GLU A 159 -8.77 20.79 14.99
CA GLU A 159 -10.22 20.96 15.20
C GLU A 159 -11.04 19.70 14.87
N LEU A 160 -10.52 18.82 14.02
CA LEU A 160 -11.15 17.54 13.64
C LEU A 160 -10.91 16.42 14.67
N THR A 161 -10.19 16.69 15.76
CA THR A 161 -10.01 15.71 16.83
C THR A 161 -11.28 15.64 17.69
N PRO A 162 -11.82 14.44 17.99
CA PRO A 162 -13.00 14.31 18.85
C PRO A 162 -12.83 15.05 20.19
N GLY A 163 -13.76 15.95 20.50
CA GLY A 163 -13.72 16.75 21.73
C GLY A 163 -12.81 17.97 21.69
N ALA A 164 -12.24 18.33 20.53
CA ALA A 164 -11.56 19.60 20.36
C ALA A 164 -12.54 20.77 20.63
N PRO A 165 -12.13 21.83 21.36
CA PRO A 165 -12.96 22.99 21.55
C PRO A 165 -13.26 23.62 20.19
N SER A 166 -14.54 23.81 19.87
CA SER A 166 -14.95 24.47 18.62
C SER A 166 -14.28 25.84 18.55
N SER A 167 -13.38 26.01 17.60
CA SER A 167 -12.75 27.27 17.27
C SER A 167 -13.79 28.15 16.57
N SER A 168 -14.61 28.83 17.36
CA SER A 168 -15.39 29.95 16.85
C SER A 168 -14.40 31.04 16.43
N ALA A 169 -14.20 31.14 15.11
CA ALA A 169 -13.70 32.28 14.34
C ALA A 169 -12.72 33.23 15.06
N GLN A 170 -11.46 33.21 14.62
CA GLN A 170 -10.64 34.42 14.62
C GLN A 170 -10.28 34.75 13.18
N ALA A 171 -10.87 35.85 12.72
CA ALA A 171 -10.68 36.52 11.44
C ALA A 171 -9.25 37.04 11.25
#